data_AF-A0A438CWG2-F1
#
_entry.id   AF-A0A438CWG2-F1
#
_cell.length_a   1.000
_cell.length_b   1.000
_cell.length_c   1.000
_cell.angle_alpha   90.00
_cell.angle_beta   90.00
_cell.angle_gamma   90.00
#
_symmetry.space_group_name_H-M   'P 1'
#
loop_
_entity.id
_entity.type
_entity.pdbx_description
1 polymer ?
#
loop_
_entity_poly.entity_id
_entity_poly.type
_entity_poly.pdbx_seq_one_letter_code
_entity_poly.pdbx_strand_id
1 'polypeptide(L)'
;MSELSALVICSSGAVSGCSLHFVKLILCCFMFISIQLELAFKTEFGEMSSITNEENVCVKLSKHILIWVEEQTYWIASRFLMLGFELELYSPSEYCMVYWYIYVVLIKLAEKHHLKMVMSNDTGKRKGKKKRDSPKDVARDYQIPPAVLFLQCHISLAEGLTMLLAALRNENRVFQSLGPFNTEHEIFIQHFELLQQACIPDHISYLSFKDTTAYAQFSTLVMYNYFKDALRLAKELRSSFSNDPDRMAELRKIEQVAEHNGIALNVICRVGALDPSLKVSFEFNHHPYFATAVVRRS
;
A
#
# COMPACT_ATOMS: atom_id res chain seq x y z
N MET A 1 5.30 6.34 -17.96
CA MET A 1 4.61 6.61 -16.68
C MET A 1 3.91 7.97 -16.76
N SER A 2 3.22 8.26 -17.87
CA SER A 2 2.90 9.65 -18.26
C SER A 2 1.56 9.85 -18.99
N GLU A 3 0.68 8.85 -19.11
CA GLU A 3 -0.62 9.04 -19.78
C GLU A 3 -1.86 8.64 -18.95
N LEU A 4 -1.69 8.01 -17.78
CA LEU A 4 -2.79 7.76 -16.84
C LEU A 4 -2.89 8.81 -15.72
N SER A 5 -1.94 9.73 -15.65
CA SER A 5 -1.97 10.91 -14.75
C SER A 5 -3.05 11.93 -15.14
N ALA A 6 -3.64 11.82 -16.33
CA ALA A 6 -4.66 12.76 -16.80
C ALA A 6 -6.08 12.43 -16.32
N LEU A 7 -6.35 11.23 -15.77
CA LEU A 7 -7.72 10.81 -15.46
C LEU A 7 -8.22 11.16 -14.05
N VAL A 8 -7.39 11.79 -13.19
CA VAL A 8 -7.75 12.08 -11.79
C VAL A 8 -7.34 13.50 -11.36
N ILE A 9 -7.42 14.49 -12.27
CA ILE A 9 -7.29 15.90 -11.89
C ILE A 9 -8.64 16.60 -12.07
N CYS A 10 -9.49 16.48 -11.07
CA CYS A 10 -10.55 17.46 -10.80
C CYS A 10 -10.64 17.66 -9.29
N SER A 11 -9.69 18.46 -8.79
CA SER A 11 -9.66 19.07 -7.47
C SER A 11 -10.74 20.15 -7.36
N SER A 12 -12.01 19.74 -7.23
CA SER A 12 -13.07 20.63 -6.75
C SER A 12 -14.12 19.83 -6.00
N GLY A 13 -14.36 20.19 -4.74
CA GLY A 13 -15.06 19.40 -3.71
C GLY A 13 -16.51 19.00 -4.02
N ALA A 14 -17.11 19.48 -5.11
CA ALA A 14 -18.44 19.07 -5.57
C ALA A 14 -18.43 17.81 -6.48
N VAL A 15 -17.26 17.36 -6.94
CA VAL A 15 -17.10 16.22 -7.88
C VAL A 15 -16.80 14.89 -7.16
N SER A 16 -16.70 14.90 -5.83
CA SER A 16 -16.26 13.75 -5.02
C SER A 16 -17.19 12.54 -5.11
N GLY A 17 -18.51 12.74 -5.13
CA GLY A 17 -19.50 11.66 -5.27
C GLY A 17 -19.47 10.98 -6.65
N CYS A 18 -19.32 11.76 -7.73
CA CYS A 18 -19.13 11.22 -9.08
C CYS A 18 -17.77 10.50 -9.21
N SER A 19 -16.75 10.96 -8.49
CA SER A 19 -15.42 10.36 -8.48
C SER A 19 -15.42 8.97 -7.85
N LEU A 20 -16.14 8.75 -6.74
CA LEU A 20 -16.25 7.41 -6.12
C LEU A 20 -16.99 6.41 -7.03
N HIS A 21 -18.10 6.83 -7.65
CA HIS A 21 -18.83 5.97 -8.58
C HIS A 21 -18.00 5.66 -9.84
N PHE A 22 -17.22 6.62 -10.32
CA PHE A 22 -16.30 6.44 -11.43
C PHE A 22 -15.15 5.49 -11.07
N VAL A 23 -14.57 5.61 -9.87
CA VAL A 23 -13.54 4.68 -9.39
C VAL A 23 -14.10 3.27 -9.20
N LYS A 24 -15.33 3.13 -8.71
CA LYS A 24 -16.04 1.84 -8.67
C LYS A 24 -16.17 1.23 -10.06
N LEU A 25 -16.62 2.02 -11.05
CA LEU A 25 -16.73 1.56 -12.43
C LEU A 25 -15.38 1.13 -12.98
N ILE A 26 -14.32 1.91 -12.75
CA ILE A 26 -12.96 1.57 -13.16
C ILE A 26 -12.51 0.25 -12.51
N LEU A 27 -12.67 0.09 -11.20
CA LEU A 27 -12.27 -1.15 -10.51
C LEU A 27 -13.02 -2.36 -11.07
N CYS A 28 -14.33 -2.25 -11.27
CA CYS A 28 -15.13 -3.31 -11.91
C CYS A 28 -14.67 -3.59 -13.35
N CYS A 29 -14.35 -2.56 -14.15
CA CYS A 29 -13.85 -2.73 -15.51
C CYS A 29 -12.49 -3.44 -15.52
N PHE A 30 -11.54 -3.03 -14.67
CA PHE A 30 -10.22 -3.66 -14.60
C PHE A 30 -10.30 -5.11 -14.12
N MET A 31 -11.19 -5.41 -13.17
CA MET A 31 -11.46 -6.80 -12.74
C MET A 31 -12.06 -7.63 -13.86
N PHE A 32 -13.09 -7.11 -14.55
CA PHE A 32 -13.70 -7.81 -15.68
C PHE A 32 -12.67 -8.07 -16.78
N ILE A 33 -11.87 -7.07 -17.13
CA ILE A 33 -10.78 -7.21 -18.10
C ILE A 33 -9.79 -8.29 -17.64
N SER A 34 -9.39 -8.30 -16.36
CA SER A 34 -8.47 -9.31 -15.82
C SER A 34 -9.02 -10.73 -15.95
N ILE A 35 -10.27 -10.95 -15.55
CA ILE A 35 -10.93 -12.27 -15.63
C ILE A 35 -11.12 -12.71 -17.08
N GLN A 36 -11.58 -11.81 -17.96
CA GLN A 36 -11.77 -12.13 -19.37
C GLN A 36 -10.45 -12.43 -20.07
N LEU A 37 -9.38 -11.68 -19.77
CA LEU A 37 -8.05 -11.97 -20.27
C LEU A 37 -7.55 -13.32 -19.76
N GLU A 38 -7.71 -13.62 -18.47
CA GLU A 38 -7.31 -14.90 -17.90
C GLU A 38 -8.05 -16.08 -18.54
N LEU A 39 -9.37 -15.96 -18.74
CA LEU A 39 -10.19 -16.98 -19.40
C LEU A 39 -9.80 -17.13 -20.87
N ALA A 40 -9.68 -16.03 -21.62
CA ALA A 40 -9.28 -16.06 -23.03
C ALA A 40 -7.90 -16.72 -23.20
N PHE A 41 -6.94 -16.39 -22.34
CA PHE A 41 -5.61 -17.01 -22.36
C PHE A 41 -5.64 -18.50 -21.97
N LYS A 42 -6.47 -18.90 -21.00
CA LYS A 42 -6.63 -20.32 -20.67
C LYS A 42 -7.26 -21.11 -21.82
N THR A 43 -8.24 -20.55 -22.51
CA THR A 43 -8.89 -21.21 -23.65
C THR A 43 -7.96 -21.29 -24.86
N GLU A 44 -7.27 -20.21 -25.23
CA GLU A 44 -6.38 -20.20 -26.40
C GLU A 44 -5.09 -21.03 -26.18
N PHE A 45 -4.53 -21.04 -24.97
CA PHE A 45 -3.23 -21.68 -24.71
C PHE A 45 -3.31 -22.99 -23.91
N GLY A 46 -4.46 -23.33 -23.35
CA GLY A 46 -4.66 -24.57 -22.58
C GLY A 46 -4.91 -25.81 -23.44
N GLU A 47 -5.40 -25.64 -24.67
CA GLU A 47 -5.75 -26.75 -25.57
C GLU A 47 -4.65 -27.13 -26.59
N MET A 48 -3.59 -26.33 -26.74
CA MET A 48 -2.60 -26.48 -27.81
C MET A 48 -1.26 -27.02 -27.29
N SER A 49 -1.06 -28.34 -27.41
CA SER A 49 0.10 -29.07 -26.87
C SER A 49 1.29 -29.23 -27.84
N SER A 50 1.48 -28.32 -28.80
CA SER A 50 2.65 -28.34 -29.69
C SER A 50 3.34 -26.97 -29.77
N ILE A 51 4.15 -26.67 -28.76
CA ILE A 51 4.78 -25.35 -28.54
C ILE A 51 5.63 -24.93 -29.75
N THR A 52 5.14 -23.95 -30.51
CA THR A 52 5.95 -23.18 -31.48
C THR A 52 6.60 -21.96 -30.78
N ASN A 53 7.67 -21.39 -31.38
CA ASN A 53 8.36 -20.23 -30.80
C ASN A 53 7.46 -18.98 -30.72
N GLU A 54 6.45 -18.85 -31.57
CA GLU A 54 5.52 -17.71 -31.59
C GLU A 54 4.47 -17.81 -30.47
N GLU A 55 3.93 -19.01 -30.21
CA GLU A 55 3.06 -19.28 -29.05
C GLU A 55 3.75 -18.95 -27.72
N ASN A 56 5.07 -19.18 -27.62
CA ASN A 56 5.85 -18.83 -26.43
C ASN A 56 5.90 -17.30 -26.17
N VAL A 57 5.95 -16.50 -27.24
CA VAL A 57 5.94 -15.02 -27.15
C VAL A 57 4.56 -14.53 -26.75
N CYS A 58 3.50 -15.09 -27.34
CA CYS A 58 2.12 -14.70 -27.03
C CYS A 58 1.79 -15.00 -25.56
N VAL A 59 2.08 -16.21 -25.06
CA VAL A 59 1.89 -16.58 -23.65
C VAL A 59 2.68 -15.66 -22.71
N LYS A 60 3.90 -15.26 -23.07
CA LYS A 60 4.68 -14.30 -22.29
C LYS A 60 4.04 -12.92 -22.26
N LEU A 61 3.60 -12.41 -23.41
CA LEU A 61 2.93 -11.11 -23.52
C LEU A 61 1.64 -11.11 -22.70
N SER A 62 0.82 -12.14 -22.83
CA SER A 62 -0.40 -12.37 -22.05
C SER A 62 -0.15 -12.29 -20.54
N LYS A 63 0.89 -12.97 -20.04
CA LYS A 63 1.29 -12.91 -18.62
C LYS A 63 1.72 -11.50 -18.19
N HIS A 64 2.47 -10.78 -19.04
CA HIS A 64 2.86 -9.40 -18.73
C HIS A 64 1.66 -8.46 -18.64
N ILE A 65 0.71 -8.60 -19.56
CA ILE A 65 -0.52 -7.80 -19.57
C ILE A 65 -1.33 -8.10 -18.30
N LEU A 66 -1.51 -9.38 -17.94
CA LEU A 66 -2.26 -9.75 -16.74
C LEU A 66 -1.64 -9.14 -15.47
N ILE A 67 -0.33 -9.29 -15.28
CA ILE A 67 0.36 -8.71 -14.12
C ILE A 67 0.28 -7.18 -14.11
N TRP A 68 0.34 -6.55 -15.28
CA TRP A 68 0.17 -5.10 -15.39
C TRP A 68 -1.24 -4.67 -15.00
N VAL A 69 -2.27 -5.38 -15.46
CA VAL A 69 -3.67 -5.12 -15.09
C VAL A 69 -3.85 -5.26 -13.59
N GLU A 70 -3.35 -6.34 -12.98
CA GLU A 70 -3.41 -6.54 -11.52
C GLU A 70 -2.67 -5.42 -10.75
N GLU A 71 -1.48 -5.03 -11.20
CA GLU A 71 -0.72 -3.91 -10.63
C GLU A 71 -1.55 -2.61 -10.69
N GLN A 72 -2.19 -2.31 -11.81
CA GLN A 72 -3.07 -1.14 -11.93
C GLN A 72 -4.27 -1.22 -11.00
N THR A 73 -4.89 -2.40 -10.87
CA THR A 73 -6.02 -2.62 -9.96
C THR A 73 -5.65 -2.30 -8.52
N TYR A 74 -4.54 -2.82 -8.01
CA TYR A 74 -4.07 -2.52 -6.66
C TYR A 74 -3.65 -1.05 -6.51
N TRP A 75 -3.07 -0.44 -7.54
CA TRP A 75 -2.75 0.98 -7.53
C TRP A 75 -4.02 1.84 -7.39
N ILE A 76 -5.06 1.56 -8.17
CA ILE A 76 -6.36 2.26 -8.09
C ILE A 76 -7.01 2.02 -6.73
N ALA A 77 -7.00 0.78 -6.22
CA ALA A 77 -7.54 0.47 -4.89
C ALA A 77 -6.83 1.24 -3.77
N SER A 78 -5.50 1.38 -3.85
CA SER A 78 -4.75 2.18 -2.87
C SER A 78 -5.16 3.66 -2.91
N ARG A 79 -5.34 4.22 -4.10
CA ARG A 79 -5.79 5.61 -4.29
C ARG A 79 -7.22 5.83 -3.80
N PHE A 80 -8.11 4.87 -4.05
CA PHE A 80 -9.49 4.90 -3.56
C PHE A 80 -9.54 5.02 -2.03
N LEU A 81 -8.75 4.20 -1.32
CA LEU A 81 -8.68 4.23 0.13
C LEU A 81 -8.06 5.53 0.65
N MET A 82 -6.98 6.01 0.03
CA MET A 82 -6.33 7.27 0.41
C MET A 82 -7.26 8.48 0.22
N LEU A 83 -8.04 8.49 -0.86
CA LEU A 83 -9.02 9.55 -1.14
C LEU A 83 -10.07 9.66 -0.04
N GLY A 84 -10.41 8.58 0.66
CA GLY A 84 -11.34 8.63 1.78
C GLY A 84 -10.85 9.49 2.94
N PHE A 85 -9.53 9.60 3.16
CA PHE A 85 -8.98 10.54 4.14
C PHE A 85 -9.08 11.99 3.67
N GLU A 86 -8.76 12.27 2.41
CA GLU A 86 -8.86 13.62 1.83
C GLU A 86 -10.29 14.15 1.83
N LEU A 87 -11.27 13.24 1.71
CA LEU A 87 -12.69 13.54 1.77
C LEU A 87 -13.28 13.45 3.19
N GLU A 88 -12.45 13.22 4.21
CA GLU A 88 -12.85 13.12 5.62
C GLU A 88 -13.97 12.07 5.86
N LEU A 89 -13.94 10.95 5.12
CA LEU A 89 -14.95 9.89 5.19
C LEU A 89 -14.73 8.91 6.34
N TYR A 90 -13.61 9.02 7.05
CA TYR A 90 -13.22 8.10 8.12
C TYR A 90 -13.20 8.81 9.46
N SER A 91 -13.77 8.17 10.47
CA SER A 91 -13.65 8.59 11.86
C SER A 91 -12.37 8.03 12.51
N PRO A 92 -11.84 8.64 13.60
CA PRO A 92 -10.65 8.12 14.29
C PRO A 92 -10.77 6.66 14.78
N SER A 93 -11.99 6.18 15.08
CA SER A 93 -12.23 4.77 15.43
C SER A 93 -12.08 3.81 14.25
N GLU A 94 -12.18 4.30 13.02
CA GLU A 94 -12.08 3.51 11.78
C GLU A 94 -10.65 3.47 11.23
N TYR A 95 -9.78 4.39 11.63
CA TYR A 95 -8.42 4.49 11.09
C TYR A 95 -7.65 3.17 11.14
N CYS A 96 -7.83 2.38 12.21
CA CYS A 96 -7.14 1.10 12.36
C CYS A 96 -7.46 0.13 11.21
N MET A 97 -8.74 -0.06 10.87
CA MET A 97 -9.14 -0.97 9.79
C MET A 97 -8.80 -0.42 8.41
N VAL A 98 -8.89 0.90 8.23
CA VAL A 98 -8.56 1.56 6.96
C VAL A 98 -7.06 1.46 6.68
N TYR A 99 -6.19 1.79 7.64
CA TYR A 99 -4.75 1.63 7.47
C TYR A 99 -4.34 0.17 7.28
N TRP A 100 -5.00 -0.77 7.98
CA TRP A 100 -4.75 -2.20 7.77
C TRP A 100 -5.07 -2.60 6.33
N TYR A 101 -6.20 -2.16 5.80
CA TYR A 101 -6.60 -2.46 4.43
C TYR A 101 -5.64 -1.85 3.41
N ILE A 102 -5.25 -0.58 3.61
CA ILE A 102 -4.22 0.10 2.80
C ILE A 102 -2.93 -0.71 2.81
N TYR A 103 -2.47 -1.14 3.99
CA TYR A 103 -1.27 -1.96 4.14
C TYR A 103 -1.34 -3.23 3.29
N VAL A 104 -2.42 -4.02 3.39
CA VAL A 104 -2.57 -5.26 2.61
C VAL A 104 -2.58 -4.96 1.10
N VAL A 105 -3.30 -3.93 0.67
CA VAL A 105 -3.34 -3.49 -0.73
C VAL A 105 -1.94 -3.10 -1.23
N LEU A 106 -1.17 -2.35 -0.43
CA LEU A 106 0.17 -1.92 -0.80
C LEU A 106 1.16 -3.11 -0.87
N ILE A 107 1.03 -4.11 0.01
CA ILE A 107 1.81 -5.35 -0.08
C ILE A 107 1.54 -6.04 -1.42
N LYS A 108 0.27 -6.20 -1.81
CA LYS A 108 -0.09 -6.80 -3.10
C LYS A 108 0.41 -5.98 -4.28
N LEU A 109 0.32 -4.65 -4.21
CA LEU A 109 0.89 -3.76 -5.22
C LEU A 109 2.40 -4.00 -5.37
N ALA A 110 3.13 -4.11 -4.26
CA ALA A 110 4.57 -4.37 -4.26
C ALA A 110 4.92 -5.75 -4.85
N GLU A 111 4.15 -6.78 -4.53
CA GLU A 111 4.28 -8.12 -5.12
C GLU A 111 4.15 -8.06 -6.65
N LYS A 112 3.10 -7.42 -7.17
CA LYS A 112 2.87 -7.30 -8.62
C LYS A 112 3.94 -6.47 -9.32
N HIS A 113 4.36 -5.37 -8.70
CA HIS A 113 5.47 -4.55 -9.22
C HIS A 113 6.77 -5.35 -9.30
N HIS A 114 7.09 -6.18 -8.27
CA HIS A 114 8.27 -7.04 -8.29
C HIS A 114 8.20 -8.10 -9.41
N LEU A 115 7.07 -8.79 -9.55
CA LEU A 115 6.86 -9.80 -10.60
C LEU A 115 7.08 -9.23 -12.01
N LYS A 116 6.52 -8.04 -12.28
CA LYS A 116 6.69 -7.33 -13.55
C LYS A 116 8.16 -7.04 -13.88
N MET A 117 8.94 -6.65 -12.87
CA MET A 117 10.38 -6.39 -13.05
C MET A 117 11.18 -7.67 -13.33
N VAL A 118 10.89 -8.76 -12.62
CA VAL A 118 11.53 -10.06 -12.85
C VAL A 118 11.31 -10.53 -14.28
N MET A 119 10.09 -10.41 -14.80
CA MET A 119 9.76 -10.82 -16.16
C MET A 119 10.41 -9.95 -17.25
N SER A 120 10.57 -8.66 -16.99
CA SER A 120 11.23 -7.74 -17.92
C SER A 120 12.73 -8.05 -18.10
N ASN A 121 13.41 -8.48 -17.03
CA ASN A 121 14.84 -8.76 -17.04
C ASN A 121 15.24 -10.05 -17.80
N ASP A 122 14.32 -10.99 -18.01
CA ASP A 122 14.58 -12.23 -18.76
C ASP A 122 14.75 -12.00 -20.27
N THR A 123 14.31 -10.85 -20.77
CA THR A 123 14.43 -10.49 -22.20
C THR A 123 15.84 -9.99 -22.59
N GLY A 124 16.67 -9.62 -21.61
CA GLY A 124 17.98 -8.98 -21.84
C GLY A 124 19.18 -9.92 -22.03
N LYS A 125 19.04 -11.24 -21.82
CA LYS A 125 20.18 -12.19 -21.83
C LYS A 125 20.54 -12.78 -23.20
N ARG A 126 19.95 -12.33 -24.31
CA ARG A 126 20.25 -12.86 -25.65
C ARG A 126 20.74 -11.78 -26.62
N LYS A 127 21.99 -11.34 -26.48
CA LYS A 127 22.85 -10.95 -27.63
C LYS A 127 24.29 -10.64 -27.20
N GLY A 128 25.26 -11.27 -27.85
CA GLY A 128 26.65 -10.79 -27.91
C GLY A 128 27.75 -11.76 -27.50
N LYS A 129 27.92 -12.87 -28.23
CA LYS A 129 29.18 -13.63 -28.16
C LYS A 129 30.21 -12.93 -29.07
N LYS A 130 30.96 -11.96 -28.54
CA LYS A 130 32.26 -11.55 -29.10
C LYS A 130 33.24 -11.23 -27.96
N LYS A 131 34.34 -11.98 -27.98
CA LYS A 131 35.42 -12.11 -27.01
C LYS A 131 36.23 -10.82 -26.88
N ARG A 132 36.42 -10.28 -25.66
CA ARG A 132 37.66 -9.59 -25.24
C ARG A 132 37.74 -9.41 -23.71
N ASP A 133 38.92 -9.69 -23.18
CA ASP A 133 39.27 -9.83 -21.77
C ASP A 133 39.25 -8.52 -20.95
N SER A 134 38.69 -8.58 -19.74
CA SER A 134 39.11 -7.79 -18.56
C SER A 134 38.42 -8.32 -17.29
N PRO A 135 39.15 -8.57 -16.17
CA PRO A 135 38.55 -8.96 -14.91
C PRO A 135 38.28 -7.71 -14.06
N LYS A 136 37.02 -7.32 -13.94
CA LYS A 136 36.47 -6.49 -12.87
C LYS A 136 34.97 -6.45 -13.07
N ASP A 137 34.24 -7.25 -12.31
CA ASP A 137 32.89 -6.85 -11.97
C ASP A 137 32.57 -7.44 -10.60
N VAL A 138 32.69 -6.56 -9.61
CA VAL A 138 32.08 -6.72 -8.30
C VAL A 138 30.63 -7.14 -8.56
N ALA A 139 30.19 -8.15 -7.81
CA ALA A 139 28.82 -8.64 -7.81
C ALA A 139 27.86 -7.48 -8.13
N ARG A 140 27.09 -7.61 -9.21
CA ARG A 140 25.94 -6.72 -9.40
C ARG A 140 25.05 -6.94 -8.20
N ASP A 141 25.27 -6.16 -7.15
CA ASP A 141 24.37 -6.06 -6.03
C ASP A 141 23.01 -5.80 -6.65
N TYR A 142 22.07 -6.70 -6.36
CA TYR A 142 20.72 -6.61 -6.84
C TYR A 142 20.08 -5.42 -6.12
N GLN A 143 20.38 -4.21 -6.59
CA GLN A 143 19.89 -2.98 -5.99
C GLN A 143 18.38 -2.95 -6.22
N ILE A 144 17.63 -2.98 -5.12
CA ILE A 144 16.17 -2.89 -5.15
C ILE A 144 15.83 -1.55 -5.82
N PRO A 145 15.02 -1.54 -6.89
CA PRO A 145 14.73 -0.30 -7.60
C PRO A 145 14.10 0.77 -6.70
N PRO A 146 14.47 2.06 -6.85
CA PRO A 146 13.97 3.13 -5.97
C PRO A 146 12.45 3.22 -5.90
N ALA A 147 11.72 2.87 -6.97
CA ALA A 147 10.26 2.84 -6.95
C ALA A 147 9.70 1.79 -5.97
N VAL A 148 10.36 0.64 -5.81
CA VAL A 148 9.96 -0.41 -4.86
C VAL A 148 10.28 0.01 -3.44
N LEU A 149 11.47 0.56 -3.19
CA LEU A 149 11.83 1.08 -1.87
C LEU A 149 10.87 2.20 -1.43
N PHE A 150 10.43 3.05 -2.36
CA PHE A 150 9.46 4.10 -2.09
C PHE A 150 8.09 3.55 -1.71
N LEU A 151 7.65 2.49 -2.38
CA LEU A 151 6.43 1.77 -2.01
C LEU A 151 6.57 1.10 -0.64
N GLN A 152 7.76 0.56 -0.30
CA GLN A 152 8.04 0.01 1.02
C GLN A 152 7.94 1.06 2.13
N CYS A 153 8.32 2.32 1.89
CA CYS A 153 8.08 3.39 2.86
C CYS A 153 6.59 3.54 3.21
N HIS A 154 5.70 3.47 2.21
CA HIS A 154 4.26 3.57 2.42
C HIS A 154 3.71 2.35 3.16
N ILE A 155 4.21 1.14 2.82
CA ILE A 155 3.86 -0.10 3.52
C ILE A 155 4.23 0.02 5.00
N SER A 156 5.46 0.43 5.31
CA SER A 156 5.93 0.60 6.69
C SER A 156 5.13 1.65 7.46
N LEU A 157 4.73 2.76 6.83
CA LEU A 157 3.86 3.75 7.48
C LEU A 157 2.46 3.19 7.76
N ALA A 158 1.83 2.54 6.78
CA ALA A 158 0.49 1.98 6.91
C ALA A 158 0.45 0.87 7.99
N GLU A 159 1.44 -0.01 8.00
CA GLU A 159 1.60 -1.06 9.01
C GLU A 159 1.88 -0.47 10.39
N GLY A 160 2.80 0.49 10.49
CA GLY A 160 3.11 1.19 11.73
C GLY A 160 1.89 1.87 12.36
N LEU A 161 1.09 2.55 11.54
CA LEU A 161 -0.16 3.19 11.98
C LEU A 161 -1.21 2.17 12.39
N THR A 162 -1.39 1.10 11.60
CA THR A 162 -2.29 -0.01 11.94
C THR A 162 -1.96 -0.58 13.31
N MET A 163 -0.69 -0.93 13.52
CA MET A 163 -0.22 -1.56 14.74
C MET A 163 -0.31 -0.59 15.93
N LEU A 164 0.03 0.69 15.75
CA LEU A 164 -0.08 1.72 16.78
C LEU A 164 -1.53 1.90 17.24
N LEU A 165 -2.46 2.05 16.30
CA LEU A 165 -3.89 2.19 16.59
C LEU A 165 -4.45 0.93 17.25
N ALA A 166 -4.05 -0.26 16.79
CA ALA A 166 -4.44 -1.52 17.40
C ALA A 166 -3.94 -1.64 18.85
N ALA A 167 -2.67 -1.30 19.13
CA ALA A 167 -2.13 -1.31 20.48
C ALA A 167 -2.85 -0.30 21.40
N LEU A 168 -3.12 0.92 20.92
CA LEU A 168 -3.93 1.92 21.65
C LEU A 168 -5.34 1.40 21.97
N ARG A 169 -5.98 0.69 21.04
CA ARG A 169 -7.29 0.07 21.25
C ARG A 169 -7.23 -1.06 22.28
N ASN A 170 -6.23 -1.92 22.19
CA ASN A 170 -6.11 -3.13 23.00
C ASN A 170 -5.70 -2.82 24.45
N GLU A 171 -4.76 -1.90 24.67
CA GLU A 171 -4.21 -1.61 26.00
C GLU A 171 -4.88 -0.43 26.68
N ASN A 172 -5.18 0.64 25.92
CA ASN A 172 -5.69 1.89 26.50
C ASN A 172 -7.20 2.07 26.29
N ARG A 173 -7.86 1.13 25.58
CA ARG A 173 -9.30 1.17 25.24
C ARG A 173 -9.73 2.47 24.54
N VAL A 174 -8.81 3.12 23.82
CA VAL A 174 -9.08 4.34 23.04
C VAL A 174 -9.53 3.94 21.63
N PHE A 175 -10.28 4.82 20.96
CA PHE A 175 -10.72 4.63 19.56
C PHE A 175 -11.60 3.39 19.34
N GLN A 176 -12.32 2.95 20.38
CA GLN A 176 -13.32 1.90 20.23
C GLN A 176 -14.51 2.42 19.42
N SER A 177 -14.96 1.63 18.45
CA SER A 177 -16.25 1.87 17.82
C SER A 177 -17.36 1.52 18.82
N LEU A 178 -17.92 2.53 19.48
CA LEU A 178 -18.98 2.42 20.49
C LEU A 178 -20.27 3.08 20.00
N GLY A 179 -20.59 2.93 18.71
CA GLY A 179 -21.84 3.42 18.15
C GLY A 179 -23.02 2.55 18.58
N PRO A 180 -24.18 3.13 18.96
CA PRO A 180 -25.38 2.35 19.28
C PRO A 180 -26.08 1.75 18.04
N PHE A 181 -25.67 2.18 16.83
CA PHE A 181 -26.36 1.86 15.58
C PHE A 181 -25.60 0.89 14.67
N ASN A 182 -24.27 0.94 14.67
CA ASN A 182 -23.43 0.13 13.80
C ASN A 182 -22.33 -0.55 14.63
N THR A 183 -22.12 -1.84 14.35
CA THR A 183 -21.02 -2.64 14.86
C THR A 183 -19.74 -2.38 14.05
N GLU A 184 -18.57 -2.71 14.63
CA GLU A 184 -17.27 -2.65 13.93
C GLU A 184 -17.28 -3.49 12.62
N HIS A 185 -18.02 -4.61 12.60
CA HIS A 185 -18.20 -5.43 11.41
C HIS A 185 -19.02 -4.72 10.33
N GLU A 186 -20.15 -4.11 10.68
CA GLU A 186 -20.98 -3.38 9.70
C GLU A 186 -20.22 -2.19 9.11
N ILE A 187 -19.45 -1.48 9.92
CA ILE A 187 -18.57 -0.40 9.48
C ILE A 187 -17.50 -0.94 8.51
N PHE A 188 -16.89 -2.07 8.83
CA PHE A 188 -15.93 -2.73 7.94
C PHE A 188 -16.56 -3.05 6.58
N ILE A 189 -17.76 -3.63 6.56
CA ILE A 189 -18.49 -3.90 5.32
C ILE A 189 -18.79 -2.60 4.57
N GLN A 190 -19.30 -1.56 5.24
CA GLN A 190 -19.60 -0.28 4.59
C GLN A 190 -18.40 0.36 3.89
N HIS A 191 -17.21 0.29 4.48
CA HIS A 191 -16.01 0.84 3.87
C HIS A 191 -15.44 -0.01 2.75
N PHE A 192 -15.50 -1.34 2.87
CA PHE A 192 -14.72 -2.24 2.02
C PHE A 192 -15.54 -3.15 1.12
N GLU A 193 -16.88 -3.14 1.20
CA GLU A 193 -17.75 -4.00 0.40
C GLU A 193 -17.45 -3.89 -1.10
N LEU A 194 -17.22 -2.67 -1.61
CA LEU A 194 -16.90 -2.46 -3.03
C LEU A 194 -15.61 -3.17 -3.44
N LEU A 195 -14.59 -3.11 -2.59
CA LEU A 195 -13.30 -3.76 -2.85
C LEU A 195 -13.40 -5.28 -2.66
N GLN A 196 -14.17 -5.74 -1.67
CA GLN A 196 -14.41 -7.16 -1.43
C GLN A 196 -15.23 -7.82 -2.55
N GLN A 197 -16.26 -7.16 -3.07
CA GLN A 197 -17.02 -7.62 -4.24
C GLN A 197 -16.14 -7.69 -5.49
N ALA A 198 -15.11 -6.83 -5.56
CA ALA A 198 -14.09 -6.87 -6.59
C ALA A 198 -12.94 -7.85 -6.29
N CYS A 199 -12.98 -8.60 -5.19
CA CYS A 199 -11.91 -9.52 -4.76
C CYS A 199 -10.54 -8.82 -4.58
N ILE A 200 -10.53 -7.58 -4.08
CA ILE A 200 -9.30 -6.80 -3.90
C ILE A 200 -9.09 -6.46 -2.42
N PRO A 201 -8.00 -6.88 -1.80
CA PRO A 201 -7.20 -8.07 -2.10
C PRO A 201 -8.01 -9.37 -1.98
N ASP A 202 -7.55 -10.43 -2.63
CA ASP A 202 -8.15 -11.75 -2.49
C ASP A 202 -8.02 -12.26 -1.04
N HIS A 203 -9.03 -13.02 -0.60
CA HIS A 203 -9.04 -13.79 0.65
C HIS A 203 -8.89 -12.99 1.95
N ILE A 204 -9.21 -11.70 1.95
CA ILE A 204 -9.27 -10.93 3.19
C ILE A 204 -10.71 -10.74 3.68
N SER A 205 -10.85 -10.75 5.00
CA SER A 205 -12.14 -10.59 5.69
C SER A 205 -12.00 -9.75 6.94
N TYR A 206 -13.13 -9.37 7.52
CA TYR A 206 -13.15 -8.76 8.85
C TYR A 206 -12.46 -9.64 9.89
N LEU A 207 -12.59 -10.97 9.80
CA LEU A 207 -11.91 -11.89 10.70
C LEU A 207 -10.37 -11.78 10.56
N SER A 208 -9.88 -11.69 9.33
CA SER A 208 -8.44 -11.48 9.05
C SER A 208 -7.92 -10.19 9.69
N PHE A 209 -8.70 -9.11 9.65
CA PHE A 209 -8.38 -7.86 10.33
C PHE A 209 -8.32 -8.05 11.86
N LYS A 210 -9.32 -8.72 12.44
CA LYS A 210 -9.36 -8.99 13.88
C LYS A 210 -8.17 -9.82 14.31
N ASP A 211 -7.85 -10.90 13.60
CA ASP A 211 -6.73 -11.79 13.91
C ASP A 211 -5.38 -11.06 13.84
N THR A 212 -5.19 -10.24 12.79
CA THR A 212 -3.94 -9.45 12.62
C THR A 212 -3.74 -8.44 13.74
N THR A 213 -4.83 -7.83 14.23
CA THR A 213 -4.77 -6.72 15.19
C THR A 213 -5.01 -7.14 16.65
N ALA A 214 -5.42 -8.39 16.91
CA ALA A 214 -5.80 -8.87 18.24
C ALA A 214 -4.66 -8.81 19.26
N TYR A 215 -3.43 -9.05 18.82
CA TYR A 215 -2.25 -9.17 19.68
C TYR A 215 -1.29 -7.99 19.56
N ALA A 216 -1.70 -6.91 18.89
CA ALA A 216 -0.90 -5.70 18.81
C ALA A 216 -0.72 -5.11 20.23
N GLN A 217 0.54 -4.92 20.62
CA GLN A 217 0.95 -4.42 21.92
C GLN A 217 2.16 -3.49 21.79
N PHE A 218 2.24 -2.45 22.60
CA PHE A 218 3.31 -1.46 22.59
C PHE A 218 4.71 -2.07 22.73
N SER A 219 4.85 -3.12 23.55
CA SER A 219 6.10 -3.88 23.71
C SER A 219 6.61 -4.47 22.39
N THR A 220 5.72 -5.10 21.62
CA THR A 220 6.00 -5.68 20.31
C THR A 220 6.30 -4.59 19.26
N LEU A 221 5.59 -3.46 19.31
CA LEU A 221 5.80 -2.35 18.38
C LEU A 221 7.15 -1.66 18.57
N VAL A 222 7.66 -1.56 19.80
CA VAL A 222 8.99 -1.00 20.05
C VAL A 222 10.08 -1.91 19.48
N MET A 223 9.86 -3.22 19.51
CA MET A 223 10.77 -4.20 18.93
C MET A 223 10.75 -4.17 17.39
N TYR A 224 9.55 -4.11 16.79
CA TYR A 224 9.34 -4.01 15.34
C TYR A 224 8.86 -2.60 14.96
N ASN A 225 9.76 -1.63 15.04
CA ASN A 225 9.43 -0.23 14.83
C ASN A 225 9.37 0.12 13.34
N TYR A 226 8.19 -0.07 12.73
CA TYR A 226 7.94 0.21 11.32
C TYR A 226 8.21 1.68 10.92
N PHE A 227 8.03 2.64 11.83
CA PHE A 227 8.37 4.04 11.56
C PHE A 227 9.88 4.25 11.39
N LYS A 228 10.69 3.53 12.17
CA LYS A 228 12.16 3.53 12.01
C LYS A 228 12.58 2.87 10.70
N ASP A 229 11.89 1.81 10.27
CA ASP A 229 12.14 1.18 8.97
C ASP A 229 11.81 2.16 7.81
N ALA A 230 10.68 2.86 7.88
CA ALA A 230 10.33 3.89 6.90
C ALA A 230 11.40 4.99 6.80
N LEU A 231 11.93 5.46 7.94
CA LEU A 231 13.01 6.45 7.97
C LEU A 231 14.33 5.91 7.39
N ARG A 232 14.65 4.63 7.60
CA ARG A 232 15.83 4.00 7.00
C ARG A 232 15.70 3.98 5.48
N LEU A 233 14.58 3.48 4.97
CA LEU A 233 14.28 3.40 3.54
C LEU A 233 14.29 4.79 2.89
N ALA A 234 13.72 5.79 3.56
CA ALA A 234 13.70 7.16 3.04
C ALA A 234 15.11 7.77 2.88
N LYS A 235 16.02 7.48 3.81
CA LYS A 235 17.42 7.93 3.69
C LYS A 235 18.12 7.32 2.48
N GLU A 236 17.86 6.05 2.19
CA GLU A 236 18.41 5.35 1.02
C GLU A 236 17.86 5.94 -0.31
N LEU A 237 16.61 6.39 -0.31
CA LEU A 237 15.95 6.98 -1.47
C LEU A 237 16.37 8.41 -1.79
N ARG A 238 16.90 9.16 -0.83
CA ARG A 238 17.17 10.60 -0.95
C ARG A 238 18.09 10.93 -2.14
N SER A 239 19.14 10.13 -2.36
CA SER A 239 20.03 10.32 -3.52
C SER A 239 19.33 10.00 -4.84
N SER A 240 18.51 8.94 -4.84
CA SER A 240 17.81 8.44 -6.02
C SER A 240 16.75 9.39 -6.57
N PHE A 241 16.16 10.23 -5.71
CA PHE A 241 15.14 11.22 -6.11
C PHE A 241 15.65 12.65 -6.21
N SER A 242 16.96 12.89 -6.10
CA SER A 242 17.55 14.23 -6.17
C SER A 242 17.13 15.08 -7.39
N ASN A 243 16.81 14.43 -8.52
CA ASN A 243 16.37 15.08 -9.76
C ASN A 243 14.84 15.10 -9.96
N ASP A 244 14.07 14.57 -9.01
CA ASP A 244 12.60 14.50 -9.05
C ASP A 244 12.03 15.26 -7.84
N PRO A 245 11.73 16.56 -8.00
CA PRO A 245 11.32 17.42 -6.89
C PRO A 245 9.99 16.97 -6.28
N ASP A 246 9.09 16.40 -7.06
CA ASP A 246 7.78 15.94 -6.60
C ASP A 246 7.92 14.69 -5.71
N ARG A 247 8.72 13.70 -6.15
CA ARG A 247 9.02 12.53 -5.31
C ARG A 247 9.79 12.90 -4.06
N MET A 248 10.70 13.86 -4.15
CA MET A 248 11.42 14.37 -2.98
C MET A 248 10.49 15.08 -1.99
N ALA A 249 9.52 15.86 -2.48
CA ALA A 249 8.54 16.52 -1.64
C ALA A 249 7.67 15.49 -0.90
N GLU A 250 7.19 14.46 -1.62
CA GLU A 250 6.43 13.38 -1.00
C GLU A 250 7.26 12.57 0.00
N LEU A 251 8.52 12.25 -0.34
CA LEU A 251 9.43 11.56 0.56
C LEU A 251 9.64 12.33 1.88
N ARG A 252 9.77 13.66 1.82
CA ARG A 252 9.90 14.50 3.03
C ARG A 252 8.66 14.44 3.91
N LYS A 253 7.46 14.39 3.34
CA LYS A 253 6.22 14.25 4.13
C LYS A 253 6.18 12.90 4.84
N ILE A 254 6.54 11.83 4.15
CA ILE A 254 6.67 10.47 4.72
C ILE A 254 7.68 10.48 5.88
N GLU A 255 8.84 11.12 5.69
CA GLU A 255 9.85 11.26 6.76
C GLU A 255 9.28 11.98 7.98
N GLN A 256 8.56 13.09 7.79
CA GLN A 256 7.93 13.81 8.89
C GLN A 256 6.94 12.94 9.65
N VAL A 257 6.01 12.27 8.95
CA VAL A 257 5.04 11.36 9.59
C VAL A 257 5.75 10.27 10.37
N ALA A 258 6.75 9.62 9.78
CA ALA A 258 7.49 8.54 10.41
C ALA A 258 8.23 9.01 11.67
N GLU A 259 8.89 10.16 11.61
CA GLU A 259 9.61 10.74 12.75
C GLU A 259 8.66 11.06 13.91
N HIS A 260 7.57 11.79 13.63
CA HIS A 260 6.62 12.19 14.67
C HIS A 260 5.93 10.99 15.30
N ASN A 261 5.50 10.00 14.50
CA ASN A 261 4.89 8.78 15.02
C ASN A 261 5.88 7.90 15.77
N GLY A 262 7.14 7.84 15.34
CA GLY A 262 8.20 7.16 16.07
C GLY A 262 8.46 7.79 17.44
N ILE A 263 8.43 9.12 17.53
CA ILE A 263 8.52 9.85 18.81
C ILE A 263 7.29 9.59 19.67
N ALA A 264 6.09 9.72 19.12
CA ALA A 264 4.83 9.50 19.82
C ALA A 264 4.77 8.08 20.40
N LEU A 265 5.12 7.06 19.63
CA LEU A 265 5.22 5.67 20.11
C LEU A 265 6.15 5.56 21.31
N ASN A 266 7.36 6.15 21.24
CA ASN A 266 8.29 6.12 22.37
C ASN A 266 7.75 6.84 23.62
N VAL A 267 7.06 7.97 23.45
CA VAL A 267 6.42 8.70 24.57
C VAL A 267 5.31 7.86 25.19
N ILE A 268 4.44 7.26 24.38
CA ILE A 268 3.34 6.41 24.86
C ILE A 268 3.91 5.20 25.61
N CYS A 269 4.91 4.52 25.08
CA CYS A 269 5.49 3.34 25.73
C CYS A 269 6.19 3.67 27.06
N ARG A 270 6.85 4.84 27.17
CA ARG A 270 7.61 5.22 28.37
C ARG A 270 6.78 5.91 29.43
N VAL A 271 5.82 6.74 29.01
CA VAL A 271 5.05 7.62 29.89
C VAL A 271 3.60 7.15 30.02
N GLY A 272 3.01 6.57 28.98
CA GLY A 272 1.60 6.15 28.97
C GLY A 272 1.27 5.04 29.97
N ALA A 273 2.21 4.13 30.23
CA ALA A 273 2.04 3.13 31.30
C ALA A 273 2.01 3.74 32.71
N LEU A 274 2.48 4.98 32.88
CA LEU A 274 2.67 5.65 34.16
C LEU A 274 1.72 6.84 34.37
N ASP A 275 1.10 7.37 33.31
CA ASP A 275 0.32 8.61 33.33
C ASP A 275 -1.05 8.46 32.63
N PRO A 276 -2.14 8.24 33.39
CA PRO A 276 -3.49 8.13 32.85
C PRO A 276 -4.04 9.42 32.21
N SER A 277 -3.38 10.57 32.41
CA SER A 277 -3.81 11.85 31.82
C SER A 277 -3.39 12.01 30.35
N LEU A 278 -2.55 11.10 29.85
CA LEU A 278 -2.00 11.12 28.51
C LEU A 278 -3.10 10.83 27.48
N LYS A 279 -3.45 11.84 26.68
CA LYS A 279 -4.39 11.72 25.57
C LYS A 279 -3.64 11.61 24.27
N VAL A 280 -4.06 10.68 23.43
CA VAL A 280 -3.56 10.51 22.06
C VAL A 280 -4.66 10.92 21.09
N SER A 281 -4.29 11.70 20.09
CA SER A 281 -5.14 12.14 18.99
C SER A 281 -4.36 12.02 17.68
N PHE A 282 -5.04 12.17 16.54
CA PHE A 282 -4.43 12.01 15.23
C PHE A 282 -4.74 13.23 14.36
N GLU A 283 -3.71 13.79 13.74
CA GLU A 283 -3.79 14.98 12.88
C GLU A 283 -3.12 14.70 11.53
N PHE A 284 -3.55 15.38 10.46
CA PHE A 284 -3.06 15.18 9.08
C PHE A 284 -2.20 16.35 8.57
N ASN A 285 -1.45 16.98 9.47
CA ASN A 285 -0.73 18.24 9.17
C ASN A 285 0.46 18.05 8.21
N HIS A 286 1.10 16.88 8.23
CA HIS A 286 2.28 16.60 7.41
C HIS A 286 1.94 15.94 6.09
N HIS A 287 0.81 15.22 6.04
CA HIS A 287 0.50 14.34 4.95
C HIS A 287 -1.02 14.09 4.86
N PRO A 288 -1.64 14.14 3.66
CA PRO A 288 -3.09 14.13 3.50
C PRO A 288 -3.79 12.86 3.98
N TYR A 289 -3.13 11.70 3.90
CA TYR A 289 -3.73 10.41 4.23
C TYR A 289 -2.90 9.56 5.23
N PHE A 290 -1.82 10.12 5.80
CA PHE A 290 -1.06 9.42 6.84
C PHE A 290 -1.07 10.28 8.09
N ALA A 291 -1.74 9.76 9.11
CA ALA A 291 -1.96 10.46 10.34
C ALA A 291 -0.66 10.59 11.16
N THR A 292 -0.57 11.69 11.88
CA THR A 292 0.46 11.95 12.89
C THR A 292 -0.17 11.89 14.27
N ALA A 293 0.34 11.01 15.13
CA ALA A 293 -0.09 10.87 16.50
C ALA A 293 0.39 12.07 17.33
N VAL A 294 -0.57 12.76 17.94
CA VAL A 294 -0.32 13.89 18.83
C VAL A 294 -0.64 13.47 20.25
N VAL A 295 0.38 13.52 21.11
CA VAL A 295 0.31 13.09 22.51
C VAL A 295 0.31 14.33 23.39
N ARG A 296 -0.74 14.51 24.20
CA ARG A 296 -0.91 15.67 25.10
C ARG A 296 -1.20 15.19 26.52
N ARG A 297 -0.74 15.95 27.52
CA ARG A 297 -1.20 15.81 28.91
C ARG A 297 -2.48 16.61 29.09
N SER A 298 -3.46 16.03 29.79
CA SER A 298 -4.73 16.71 30.12
C SER A 298 -4.57 17.75 31.20
#